data_AF-A0A7Y4R3S8-F1
#
_entry.id   AF-A0A7Y4R3S8-F1
#
_cell.length_a   1.000
_cell.length_b   1.000
_cell.length_c   1.000
_cell.angle_alpha   90.00
_cell.angle_beta   90.00
_cell.angle_gamma   90.00
#
_symmetry.space_group_name_H-M   'P 1'
#
loop_
_entity.id
_entity.type
_entity.pdbx_description
1 polymer ?
#
loop_
_entity_poly.entity_id
_entity_poly.type
_entity_poly.pdbx_seq_one_letter_code
_entity_poly.pdbx_strand_id
1 'polypeptide(L)'
;MATEKETIQFSDSALSKAKEIIGRYPEGKQKSALLPLLHLAQSEFDGWLSPAVMDYVASLLQIKPIEVYEVATFYTMFNLEPVGNHLLEVCRTGPCWLRGAEDIVKRIEQKLNIKVGETTADGKFTLKTVECLGSCGTAPMLQCGATFFENLSEESVEMLIEKLAKQKRSSYLRPTEINVG
;
A
#
# COMPACT_ATOMS: atom_id res chain seq x y z
N MET A 1 22.83 -14.52 -9.20
CA MET A 1 22.49 -15.95 -9.16
C MET A 1 21.03 -16.06 -9.53
N ALA A 2 20.73 -16.73 -10.64
CA ALA A 2 19.37 -16.93 -11.12
C ALA A 2 18.66 -17.94 -10.23
N THR A 3 17.53 -17.56 -9.66
CA THR A 3 16.67 -18.46 -8.88
C THR A 3 15.24 -18.24 -9.35
N GLU A 4 14.78 -19.25 -10.11
CA GLU A 4 13.39 -19.67 -10.35
C GLU A 4 12.41 -18.60 -10.88
N LYS A 5 11.97 -18.79 -12.14
CA LYS A 5 10.74 -18.17 -12.64
C LYS A 5 9.58 -18.73 -11.83
N GLU A 6 9.27 -18.12 -10.68
CA GLU A 6 7.98 -18.31 -10.05
C GLU A 6 6.90 -17.98 -11.08
N THR A 7 5.97 -18.92 -11.26
CA THR A 7 4.87 -18.75 -12.20
C THR A 7 3.94 -17.70 -11.59
N ILE A 8 4.11 -16.44 -11.97
CA ILE A 8 3.26 -15.35 -11.47
C ILE A 8 1.85 -15.57 -11.99
N GLN A 9 0.96 -15.95 -11.09
CA GLN A 9 -0.44 -16.21 -11.37
C GLN A 9 -1.28 -15.85 -10.15
N PHE A 10 -2.45 -15.26 -10.39
CA PHE A 10 -3.42 -15.01 -9.33
C PHE A 10 -3.94 -16.32 -8.74
N SER A 11 -4.25 -16.33 -7.44
CA SER A 11 -5.08 -17.39 -6.86
C SER A 11 -6.44 -17.46 -7.58
N ASP A 12 -7.12 -18.60 -7.50
CA ASP A 12 -8.44 -18.77 -8.12
C ASP A 12 -9.45 -17.69 -7.69
N SER A 13 -9.34 -17.27 -6.43
CA SER A 13 -10.18 -16.21 -5.86
C SER A 13 -9.86 -14.83 -6.46
N ALA A 14 -8.58 -14.49 -6.61
CA ALA A 14 -8.15 -13.25 -7.21
C ALA A 14 -8.40 -13.24 -8.72
N LEU A 15 -8.22 -14.36 -9.41
CA LEU A 15 -8.52 -14.48 -10.84
C LEU A 15 -10.01 -14.28 -11.12
N SER A 16 -10.89 -14.79 -10.25
CA SER A 16 -12.32 -14.58 -10.35
C SER A 16 -12.68 -13.09 -10.18
N LYS A 17 -12.08 -12.41 -9.20
CA LYS A 17 -12.23 -10.95 -9.01
C LYS A 17 -11.66 -10.16 -10.19
N ALA A 18 -10.54 -10.58 -10.75
CA ALA A 18 -9.95 -9.94 -11.93
C ALA A 18 -10.91 -9.99 -13.12
N LYS A 19 -11.53 -11.15 -13.38
CA LYS A 19 -12.56 -11.30 -14.42
C LYS A 19 -13.77 -10.41 -14.18
N GLU A 20 -14.23 -10.32 -12.93
CA GLU A 20 -15.32 -9.40 -12.55
C GLU A 20 -14.95 -7.94 -12.85
N ILE A 21 -13.76 -7.49 -12.44
CA ILE A 21 -13.27 -6.13 -12.68
C ILE A 21 -13.18 -5.84 -14.18
N ILE A 22 -12.63 -6.75 -14.98
CA ILE A 22 -12.54 -6.61 -16.43
C ILE A 22 -13.94 -6.51 -17.05
N GLY A 23 -14.89 -7.33 -16.58
CA GLY A 23 -16.28 -7.35 -17.05
C GLY A 23 -17.08 -6.08 -16.75
N ARG A 24 -16.58 -5.16 -15.91
CA ARG A 24 -17.20 -3.84 -15.69
C ARG A 24 -17.07 -2.91 -16.89
N TYR A 25 -16.20 -3.22 -17.84
CA TYR A 25 -15.89 -2.37 -18.98
C TYR A 25 -16.32 -3.04 -20.30
N PRO A 26 -16.76 -2.25 -21.30
CA PRO A 26 -17.12 -2.77 -22.61
C PRO A 26 -15.96 -3.51 -23.30
N GLU A 27 -16.32 -4.44 -24.20
CA GLU A 27 -15.35 -5.11 -25.06
C GLU A 27 -14.52 -4.10 -25.88
N GLY A 28 -13.21 -4.34 -25.98
CA GLY A 28 -12.27 -3.42 -26.63
C GLY A 28 -11.86 -2.22 -25.76
N LYS A 29 -12.39 -2.09 -24.54
CA LYS A 29 -12.00 -1.06 -23.55
C LYS A 29 -11.44 -1.68 -22.25
N GLN A 30 -10.84 -2.86 -22.34
CA GLN A 30 -10.30 -3.58 -21.18
C GLN A 30 -9.19 -2.80 -20.46
N LYS A 31 -8.46 -1.92 -21.16
CA LYS A 31 -7.46 -1.03 -20.55
C LYS A 31 -8.00 -0.20 -19.38
N SER A 32 -9.30 0.13 -19.38
CA SER A 32 -9.94 0.87 -18.27
C SER A 32 -9.93 0.10 -16.94
N ALA A 33 -9.76 -1.22 -16.97
CA ALA A 33 -9.62 -2.07 -15.79
C ALA A 33 -8.22 -2.02 -15.15
N LEU A 34 -7.25 -1.34 -15.75
CA LEU A 34 -5.85 -1.41 -15.34
C LEU A 34 -5.61 -0.97 -13.89
N LEU A 35 -6.10 0.20 -13.49
CA LEU A 35 -5.92 0.70 -12.11
C LEU A 35 -6.48 -0.27 -11.05
N PRO A 36 -7.75 -0.69 -11.09
CA PRO A 36 -8.27 -1.63 -10.09
C PRO A 36 -7.59 -3.00 -10.15
N LEU A 37 -7.15 -3.44 -11.34
CA LEU A 37 -6.43 -4.69 -11.49
C LEU A 37 -5.01 -4.62 -10.89
N LEU A 38 -4.33 -3.48 -10.98
CA LEU A 38 -3.04 -3.25 -10.31
C LEU A 38 -3.21 -3.18 -8.79
N HIS A 39 -4.28 -2.59 -8.27
CA HIS A 39 -4.57 -2.66 -6.83
C HIS A 39 -4.82 -4.08 -6.35
N LEU A 40 -5.53 -4.89 -7.14
CA LEU A 40 -5.72 -6.31 -6.85
C LEU A 40 -4.39 -7.05 -6.88
N ALA A 41 -3.56 -6.82 -7.89
CA ALA A 41 -2.25 -7.44 -8.03
C ALA A 41 -1.31 -7.08 -6.87
N GLN A 42 -1.22 -5.80 -6.52
CA GLN A 42 -0.42 -5.37 -5.38
C GLN A 42 -0.92 -6.02 -4.08
N SER A 43 -2.24 -6.24 -3.95
CA SER A 43 -2.77 -6.93 -2.78
C SER A 43 -2.50 -8.42 -2.74
N GLU A 44 -2.38 -9.07 -3.88
CA GLU A 44 -2.12 -10.51 -3.98
C GLU A 44 -0.63 -10.82 -3.81
N PHE A 45 0.24 -9.98 -4.38
CA PHE A 45 1.68 -10.20 -4.43
C PHE A 45 2.41 -9.37 -3.36
N ASP A 46 2.07 -9.61 -2.09
CA ASP A 46 2.77 -9.10 -0.91
C ASP A 46 2.94 -7.58 -0.81
N GLY A 47 2.11 -6.80 -1.50
CA GLY A 47 2.07 -5.36 -1.36
C GLY A 47 2.91 -4.55 -2.31
N TRP A 48 3.53 -5.18 -3.32
CA TRP A 48 4.30 -4.47 -4.34
C TRP A 48 4.13 -5.09 -5.72
N LEU A 49 4.54 -4.35 -6.75
CA LEU A 49 4.40 -4.71 -8.15
C LEU A 49 5.77 -4.92 -8.78
N SER A 50 6.20 -6.18 -8.83
CA SER A 50 7.41 -6.53 -9.58
C SER A 50 7.18 -6.40 -11.10
N PRO A 51 8.25 -6.26 -11.91
CA PRO A 51 8.12 -6.25 -13.37
C PRO A 51 7.35 -7.46 -13.92
N ALA A 52 7.58 -8.65 -13.35
CA ALA A 52 6.89 -9.87 -13.75
C ALA A 52 5.38 -9.83 -13.44
N VAL A 53 4.98 -9.23 -12.30
CA VAL A 53 3.57 -9.01 -11.96
C VAL A 53 2.91 -8.03 -12.92
N MET A 54 3.60 -6.95 -13.27
CA MET A 54 3.11 -5.97 -14.23
C MET A 54 2.96 -6.56 -15.64
N ASP A 55 3.90 -7.40 -16.08
CA ASP A 55 3.82 -8.15 -17.35
C ASP A 55 2.64 -9.12 -17.37
N TYR A 56 2.42 -9.82 -16.25
CA TYR A 56 1.27 -10.70 -16.10
C TYR A 56 -0.05 -9.93 -16.20
N VAL A 57 -0.18 -8.78 -15.53
CA VAL A 57 -1.37 -7.91 -15.63
C VAL A 57 -1.57 -7.41 -17.06
N ALA A 58 -0.50 -7.05 -17.78
CA ALA A 58 -0.57 -6.66 -19.19
C ALA A 58 -1.14 -7.79 -20.06
N SER A 59 -0.71 -9.04 -19.81
CA SER A 59 -1.18 -10.23 -20.53
C SER A 59 -2.68 -10.49 -20.31
N LEU A 60 -3.20 -10.27 -19.10
CA LEU A 60 -4.62 -10.43 -18.78
C LEU A 60 -5.51 -9.42 -19.52
N LEU A 61 -5.02 -8.18 -19.69
CA LEU A 61 -5.76 -7.12 -20.38
C LEU A 61 -5.48 -7.07 -21.88
N GLN A 62 -4.57 -7.89 -22.39
CA GLN A 62 -4.11 -7.90 -23.78
C GLN A 62 -3.58 -6.53 -24.25
N ILE A 63 -2.85 -5.84 -23.37
CA ILE A 63 -2.19 -4.54 -23.64
C ILE A 63 -0.68 -4.68 -23.61
N LYS A 64 0.06 -3.63 -24.01
CA LYS A 64 1.53 -3.67 -23.96
C LYS A 64 2.02 -3.46 -22.52
N PRO A 65 3.09 -4.18 -22.08
CA PRO A 65 3.66 -3.99 -20.75
C PRO A 65 4.05 -2.54 -20.42
N ILE A 66 4.54 -1.80 -21.42
CA ILE A 66 4.91 -0.38 -21.24
C ILE A 66 3.74 0.48 -20.77
N GLU A 67 2.51 0.19 -21.21
CA GLU A 67 1.31 0.92 -20.78
C GLU A 67 1.00 0.66 -19.30
N VAL A 68 1.37 -0.52 -18.78
CA VAL A 68 1.26 -0.84 -17.36
C VAL A 68 2.32 -0.11 -16.56
N TYR A 69 3.57 -0.10 -17.04
CA TYR A 69 4.68 0.56 -16.36
C TYR A 69 4.46 2.08 -16.28
N GLU A 70 3.96 2.70 -17.34
CA GLU A 70 3.60 4.14 -17.34
C GLU A 70 2.58 4.45 -16.24
N VAL A 71 1.54 3.63 -16.09
CA VAL A 71 0.51 3.82 -15.06
C VAL A 71 1.06 3.54 -13.66
N ALA A 72 1.80 2.45 -13.49
CA ALA A 72 2.36 2.05 -12.20
C ALA A 72 3.38 3.06 -11.67
N THR A 73 4.15 3.70 -12.55
CA THR A 73 5.11 4.76 -12.19
C THR A 73 4.44 6.13 -11.98
N PHE A 74 3.32 6.40 -12.65
CA PHE A 74 2.59 7.66 -12.51
C PHE A 74 1.82 7.77 -11.18
N TYR A 75 1.16 6.69 -10.74
CA TYR A 75 0.36 6.71 -9.51
C TYR A 75 1.18 6.24 -8.29
N THR A 76 1.44 7.16 -7.37
CA THR A 76 2.27 6.95 -6.16
C THR A 76 1.73 5.96 -5.12
N MET A 77 0.51 5.44 -5.33
CA MET A 77 -0.11 4.38 -4.53
C MET A 77 0.47 3.00 -4.85
N PHE A 78 1.06 2.85 -6.04
CA PHE A 78 1.67 1.60 -6.46
C PHE A 78 3.11 1.51 -5.94
N ASN A 79 3.41 0.45 -5.19
CA ASN A 79 4.76 0.21 -4.69
C ASN A 79 5.53 -0.59 -5.73
N LEU A 80 6.60 -0.01 -6.26
CA LEU A 80 7.48 -0.65 -7.24
C LEU A 80 8.66 -1.39 -6.60
N GLU A 81 8.82 -1.23 -5.29
CA GLU A 81 9.82 -1.91 -4.46
C GLU A 81 9.11 -2.67 -3.33
N PRO A 82 9.72 -3.76 -2.82
CA PRO A 82 9.17 -4.49 -1.68
C PRO A 82 8.96 -3.57 -0.47
N VAL A 83 7.78 -3.66 0.14
CA VAL A 83 7.43 -2.95 1.37
C VAL A 83 7.13 -3.95 2.48
N GLY A 84 7.21 -3.48 3.72
CA GLY A 84 6.87 -4.26 4.89
C GLY A 84 5.37 -4.59 4.96
N ASN A 85 5.05 -5.48 5.90
CA ASN A 85 3.67 -5.91 6.17
C ASN A 85 2.73 -4.75 6.54
N HIS A 86 3.26 -3.64 7.04
CA HIS A 86 2.53 -2.44 7.41
C HIS A 86 3.25 -1.23 6.83
N LEU A 87 2.73 -0.71 5.72
CA LEU A 87 3.18 0.57 5.17
C LEU A 87 2.46 1.69 5.92
N LEU A 88 3.20 2.44 6.73
CA LEU A 88 2.73 3.58 7.51
C LEU A 88 2.90 4.85 6.66
N GLU A 89 1.80 5.40 6.16
CA GLU A 89 1.76 6.60 5.34
C GLU A 89 1.28 7.79 6.17
N VAL A 90 2.20 8.63 6.64
CA VAL A 90 1.88 9.79 7.49
C VAL A 90 1.66 11.04 6.62
N CYS A 91 0.51 11.69 6.79
CA CYS A 91 0.24 12.96 6.11
C CYS A 91 1.13 14.08 6.68
N ARG A 92 1.88 14.76 5.81
CA ARG A 92 2.79 15.87 6.21
C ARG A 92 2.35 17.26 5.73
N THR A 93 1.15 17.41 5.20
CA THR A 93 0.67 18.68 4.63
C THR A 93 0.18 19.65 5.70
N GLY A 94 0.03 20.93 5.34
CA GLY A 94 -0.18 22.07 6.24
C GLY A 94 -1.05 21.80 7.49
N PRO A 95 -2.30 21.32 7.37
CA PRO A 95 -3.13 21.04 8.53
C PRO A 95 -2.54 19.99 9.48
N CYS A 96 -2.03 18.87 8.96
CA CYS A 96 -1.38 17.84 9.77
C CYS A 96 -0.05 18.33 10.35
N TRP A 97 0.72 19.09 9.57
CA TRP A 97 1.96 19.70 10.02
C TRP A 97 1.75 20.65 11.21
N LEU A 98 0.77 21.56 11.12
CA LEU A 98 0.37 22.46 12.23
C LEU A 98 -0.11 21.71 13.48
N ARG A 99 -0.59 20.47 13.32
CA ARG A 99 -1.07 19.61 14.39
C ARG A 99 -0.01 18.64 14.92
N GLY A 100 1.25 18.79 14.51
CA GLY A 100 2.38 18.01 15.05
C GLY A 100 2.68 16.72 14.29
N ALA A 101 2.32 16.61 13.00
CA ALA A 101 2.64 15.41 12.20
C ALA A 101 4.15 15.13 12.12
N GLU A 102 5.02 16.14 12.21
CA GLU A 102 6.47 15.90 12.29
C GLU A 102 6.87 15.14 13.54
N ASP A 103 6.23 15.42 14.68
CA ASP A 103 6.52 14.76 15.94
C ASP A 103 6.03 13.31 15.90
N ILE A 104 4.90 13.04 15.23
CA ILE A 104 4.44 11.69 14.92
C ILE A 104 5.48 10.93 14.07
N VAL A 105 6.00 11.54 12.99
CA VAL A 105 7.04 10.91 12.15
C VAL A 105 8.28 10.60 12.97
N LYS A 106 8.82 11.57 13.73
CA LYS A 106 10.00 11.38 14.58
C LYS A 106 9.79 10.26 15.60
N ARG A 107 8.60 10.20 16.20
CA ARG A 107 8.23 9.16 17.16
C ARG A 107 8.23 7.77 16.52
N ILE A 108 7.69 7.62 15.30
CA ILE A 108 7.71 6.35 14.56
C ILE A 108 9.15 5.95 14.24
N GLU A 109 9.97 6.89 13.74
CA GLU A 109 11.39 6.63 13.44
C GLU A 109 12.15 6.12 14.67
N GLN A 110 11.94 6.73 15.84
CA GLN A 110 12.57 6.31 17.10
C GLN A 110 12.09 4.93 17.56
N LYS A 111 10.77 4.68 17.53
CA LYS A 111 10.18 3.41 17.99
C LYS A 111 10.62 2.23 17.13
N LEU A 112 10.70 2.43 15.80
CA LEU A 112 11.02 1.38 14.83
C LEU A 112 12.50 1.33 14.45
N ASN A 113 13.29 2.34 14.84
CA ASN A 113 14.69 2.51 14.47
C ASN A 113 14.93 2.48 12.95
N ILE A 114 14.12 3.26 12.22
CA ILE A 114 14.18 3.44 10.76
C ILE A 114 14.00 4.91 10.39
N LYS A 115 14.26 5.27 9.14
CA LYS A 115 13.97 6.58 8.55
C LYS A 115 12.81 6.52 7.55
N VAL A 116 12.26 7.69 7.22
CA VAL A 116 11.30 7.81 6.12
C VAL A 116 11.89 7.21 4.84
N GLY A 117 11.16 6.29 4.22
CA GLY A 117 11.57 5.52 3.05
C GLY A 117 12.15 4.14 3.36
N GLU A 118 12.45 3.86 4.62
CA GLU A 118 13.07 2.59 5.03
C GLU A 118 12.03 1.58 5.53
N THR A 119 12.45 0.31 5.54
CA THR A 119 11.70 -0.82 6.06
C THR A 119 12.47 -1.45 7.21
N THR A 120 11.77 -1.87 8.27
CA THR A 120 12.39 -2.54 9.42
C THR A 120 13.08 -3.85 9.00
N ALA A 121 14.15 -4.22 9.71
CA ALA A 121 14.94 -5.42 9.39
C ALA A 121 14.14 -6.74 9.47
N ASP A 122 13.04 -6.75 10.22
CA ASP A 122 12.11 -7.89 10.31
C ASP A 122 11.02 -7.88 9.23
N GLY A 123 11.06 -6.93 8.28
CA GLY A 123 10.13 -6.81 7.16
C GLY A 123 8.70 -6.42 7.57
N LYS A 124 8.47 -5.98 8.81
CA LYS A 124 7.11 -5.69 9.28
C LYS A 124 6.62 -4.30 8.95
N PHE A 125 7.45 -3.28 9.01
CA PHE A 125 7.01 -1.89 8.87
C PHE A 125 7.84 -1.14 7.84
N THR A 126 7.16 -0.36 7.00
CA THR A 126 7.79 0.64 6.14
C THR A 126 7.20 1.99 6.50
N LEU A 127 8.04 3.02 6.64
CA LEU A 127 7.58 4.38 6.92
C LEU A 127 7.64 5.23 5.66
N LYS A 128 6.55 5.90 5.32
CA LYS A 128 6.48 6.86 4.21
C LYS A 128 5.75 8.11 4.66
N THR A 129 6.22 9.27 4.22
CA THR A 129 5.43 10.51 4.31
C THR A 129 4.69 10.73 3.01
N VAL A 130 3.42 11.12 3.12
CA VAL A 130 2.55 11.36 1.96
C VAL A 130 1.95 12.75 2.02
N GLU A 131 1.41 13.17 0.88
CA GLU A 131 0.68 14.41 0.77
C GLU A 131 -0.72 14.30 1.42
N CYS A 132 -1.62 15.23 1.13
CA CYS A 132 -2.90 15.30 1.82
C CYS A 132 -3.77 14.05 1.58
N LEU A 133 -4.14 13.38 2.68
CA LEU A 133 -5.05 12.23 2.70
C LEU A 133 -6.52 12.62 2.92
N GLY A 134 -6.83 13.91 2.95
CA GLY A 134 -8.20 14.43 2.98
C GLY A 134 -8.89 14.41 4.35
N SER A 135 -8.24 13.96 5.42
CA SER A 135 -8.81 13.94 6.77
C SER A 135 -8.29 15.09 7.67
N CYS A 136 -8.38 16.31 7.17
CA CYS A 136 -7.85 17.49 7.85
C CYS A 136 -8.58 17.83 9.17
N GLY A 137 -9.86 17.45 9.30
CA GLY A 137 -10.68 17.73 10.49
C GLY A 137 -10.28 16.91 11.72
N THR A 138 -9.55 15.81 11.52
CA THR A 138 -9.09 14.89 12.57
C THR A 138 -7.56 14.75 12.56
N ALA A 139 -6.87 15.81 12.11
CA ALA A 139 -5.42 15.86 12.06
C ALA A 139 -4.76 15.86 13.47
N PRO A 140 -3.56 15.26 13.63
CA PRO A 140 -2.77 14.59 12.58
C PRO A 140 -3.24 13.15 12.35
N MET A 141 -3.00 12.64 11.14
CA MET A 141 -3.49 11.32 10.73
C MET A 141 -2.46 10.54 9.91
N LEU A 142 -2.59 9.22 9.93
CA LEU A 142 -1.79 8.28 9.14
C LEU A 142 -2.71 7.25 8.49
N GLN A 143 -2.27 6.70 7.36
CA GLN A 143 -2.93 5.58 6.69
C GLN A 143 -2.02 4.34 6.74
N CYS A 144 -2.61 3.18 7.01
CA CYS A 144 -1.94 1.89 6.79
C CYS A 144 -2.89 0.98 6.01
N GLY A 145 -2.48 0.55 4.81
CA GLY A 145 -3.40 -0.11 3.87
C GLY A 145 -4.55 0.83 3.49
N ALA A 146 -5.80 0.40 3.65
CA ALA A 146 -6.99 1.24 3.42
C ALA A 146 -7.58 1.85 4.71
N THR A 147 -6.91 1.69 5.86
CA THR A 147 -7.42 2.16 7.16
C THR A 147 -6.78 3.48 7.54
N PHE A 148 -7.62 4.46 7.91
CA PHE A 148 -7.18 5.73 8.48
C PHE A 148 -7.10 5.63 10.00
N PHE A 149 -6.01 6.19 10.54
CA PHE A 149 -5.80 6.38 11.96
C PHE A 149 -5.67 7.88 12.20
N GLU A 150 -6.59 8.41 13.00
CA GLU A 150 -6.84 9.84 13.10
C GLU A 150 -6.66 10.33 14.54
N ASN A 151 -6.62 11.65 14.74
CA ASN A 151 -6.38 12.31 16.02
C ASN A 151 -5.14 11.77 16.74
N LEU A 152 -4.07 11.52 15.98
CA LEU A 152 -2.88 10.86 16.51
C LEU A 152 -2.14 11.73 17.51
N SER A 153 -1.64 11.08 18.55
CA SER A 153 -0.66 11.60 19.49
C SER A 153 0.58 10.69 19.47
N GLU A 154 1.68 11.13 20.08
CA GLU A 154 2.87 10.29 20.21
C GLU A 154 2.59 8.98 20.96
N GLU A 155 1.70 9.02 21.96
CA GLU A 155 1.29 7.83 22.71
C GLU A 155 0.40 6.91 21.86
N SER A 156 -0.59 7.48 21.15
CA SER A 156 -1.51 6.66 20.36
C SER A 156 -0.84 6.01 19.15
N VAL A 157 0.18 6.65 18.55
CA VAL A 157 0.95 6.05 17.47
C VAL A 157 1.84 4.91 17.97
N GLU A 158 2.43 5.01 19.17
CA GLU A 158 3.18 3.90 19.76
C GLU A 158 2.27 2.70 20.04
N MET A 159 1.10 2.94 20.65
CA MET A 159 0.12 1.89 20.88
C MET A 159 -0.35 1.24 19.56
N LEU A 160 -0.53 2.03 18.51
CA LEU A 160 -0.88 1.53 17.18
C LEU A 160 0.22 0.62 16.62
N ILE A 161 1.49 1.03 16.68
CA ILE A 161 2.61 0.20 16.22
C ILE A 161 2.64 -1.14 16.98
N GLU A 162 2.47 -1.12 18.30
CA GLU A 162 2.46 -2.34 19.11
C GLU A 162 1.29 -3.27 18.79
N LYS A 163 0.11 -2.70 18.51
CA LYS A 163 -1.06 -3.47 18.04
C LYS A 163 -0.79 -4.09 16.68
N LEU A 164 -0.28 -3.32 15.71
CA LEU A 164 0.05 -3.81 14.37
C LEU A 164 1.12 -4.91 14.43
N ALA A 165 2.15 -4.76 15.25
CA ALA A 165 3.25 -5.73 15.37
C ALA A 165 2.80 -7.13 15.84
N LYS A 166 1.67 -7.21 16.55
CA LYS A 166 1.06 -8.46 17.02
C LYS A 166 0.11 -9.09 16.01
N GLN A 167 -0.28 -8.36 14.96
CA GLN A 167 -1.20 -8.88 13.97
C GLN A 167 -0.48 -9.66 12.87
N LYS A 168 -1.11 -10.75 12.44
CA LYS A 168 -0.80 -11.35 11.14
C LYS A 168 -1.69 -10.69 10.09
N ARG A 169 -1.07 -10.11 9.07
CA ARG A 169 -1.76 -9.45 7.96
C ARG A 169 -2.60 -10.48 7.19
N SER A 170 -3.88 -10.17 6.97
CA SER A 170 -4.78 -10.99 6.11
C SER A 170 -4.74 -10.55 4.64
N SER A 171 -4.53 -9.25 4.38
CA SER A 171 -4.43 -8.69 3.02
C SER A 171 -3.63 -7.37 3.03
N TYR A 172 -3.00 -7.01 1.90
CA TYR A 172 -2.29 -5.73 1.76
C TYR A 172 -3.18 -4.53 2.12
N LEU A 173 -4.37 -4.50 1.53
CA LEU A 173 -5.27 -3.35 1.57
C LEU A 173 -6.08 -3.26 2.86
N ARG A 174 -6.19 -4.34 3.65
CA ARG A 174 -7.01 -4.34 4.87
C ARG A 174 -6.20 -4.85 6.06
N PRO A 175 -5.62 -3.95 6.87
CA PRO A 175 -5.23 -4.31 8.23
C PRO A 175 -6.48 -4.79 8.98
N THR A 176 -6.33 -5.78 9.85
CA THR A 176 -7.42 -6.24 10.73
C THR A 176 -7.95 -5.04 11.52
N GLU A 177 -9.27 -4.90 11.71
CA GLU A 177 -9.88 -3.75 12.40
C GLU A 177 -9.14 -3.40 13.71
N ILE A 178 -8.42 -2.27 13.73
CA ILE A 178 -7.71 -1.78 14.92
C ILE A 178 -8.40 -0.53 15.39
N ASN A 179 -9.04 -0.60 16.56
CA ASN A 179 -9.54 0.58 17.22
C ASN A 179 -8.39 1.22 18.03
N VAL A 180 -7.97 2.41 17.60
CA VAL A 180 -7.04 3.27 18.32
C VAL A 180 -7.89 4.42 18.84
N GLY A 181 -8.54 4.15 19.98
CA GLY A 181 -9.31 5.16 20.69
C GLY A 181 -8.42 6.27 21.24
#